data_AF-A0A947J387-F1
#
_entry.id   AF-A0A947J387-F1
#
_cell.length_a   1.000
_cell.length_b   1.000
_cell.length_c   1.000
_cell.angle_alpha   90.00
_cell.angle_beta   90.00
_cell.angle_gamma   90.00
#
_symmetry.space_group_name_H-M   'P 1'
#
loop_
_entity.id
_entity.type
_entity.pdbx_description
1 polymer ?
#
loop_
_entity_poly.entity_id
_entity_poly.type
_entity_poly.pdbx_seq_one_letter_code
_entity_poly.pdbx_strand_id
1 'polypeptide(L)'
;MKRLGLFLVIASTLLFQSGVSWSATYTMKITISMPKGSAGEKPASTQPASTKFSPCNNDGIIDAVTFTMAYNAGTTVADLKDVYIILYTPNGTNTTLPTYQIATRYSGNTSGVSFVQRWNLADFNPATDIYLPSEKNVGGAISETLVASSLALEGVPVGTWQLVGIIADRLTMDLDDPSTWEAWDVGTVVLRKPWVGNKNSACL
;
A
#
# COMPACT_ATOMS: atom_id res chain seq x y z
N MET A 1 40.00 -26.93 -59.85
CA MET A 1 38.58 -27.19 -59.56
C MET A 1 38.37 -27.24 -58.05
N LYS A 2 37.91 -26.15 -57.43
CA LYS A 2 37.49 -26.11 -56.02
C LYS A 2 36.10 -25.47 -55.97
N ARG A 3 35.17 -26.16 -55.30
CA ARG A 3 33.74 -25.91 -55.31
C ARG A 3 33.34 -24.77 -54.36
N LEU A 4 32.26 -24.12 -54.79
CA LEU A 4 31.32 -23.22 -54.13
C LEU A 4 31.11 -23.43 -52.61
N GLY A 5 30.92 -22.32 -51.90
CA GLY A 5 30.30 -22.27 -50.57
C GLY A 5 29.74 -20.87 -50.30
N LEU A 6 28.57 -20.55 -50.88
CA LEU A 6 27.84 -19.31 -50.64
C LEU A 6 27.06 -19.46 -49.33
N PHE A 7 27.55 -18.85 -48.25
CA PHE A 7 26.82 -18.78 -46.97
C PHE A 7 25.89 -17.57 -46.98
N LEU A 8 24.59 -17.83 -47.08
CA LEU A 8 23.52 -16.85 -46.90
C LEU A 8 23.29 -16.68 -45.39
N VAL A 9 23.72 -15.56 -44.80
CA VAL A 9 23.38 -15.20 -43.42
C VAL A 9 22.05 -14.47 -43.44
N ILE A 10 20.98 -15.14 -43.01
CA ILE A 10 19.68 -14.51 -42.75
C ILE A 10 19.82 -13.79 -41.40
N ALA A 11 20.03 -12.47 -41.44
CA ALA A 11 19.98 -11.63 -40.26
C ALA A 11 18.50 -11.45 -39.87
N SER A 12 18.02 -12.21 -38.87
CA SER A 12 16.75 -11.93 -38.21
C SER A 12 16.85 -10.60 -37.48
N THR A 13 16.29 -9.55 -38.06
CA THR A 13 15.99 -8.30 -37.36
C THR A 13 14.93 -8.59 -36.30
N LEU A 14 15.38 -8.80 -35.07
CA LEU A 14 14.54 -8.74 -33.88
C LEU A 14 14.02 -7.31 -33.75
N LEU A 15 12.78 -7.10 -34.19
CA LEU A 15 12.00 -5.93 -33.86
C LEU A 15 11.76 -5.98 -32.35
N PHE A 16 12.58 -5.28 -31.58
CA PHE A 16 12.21 -4.90 -30.22
C PHE A 16 11.01 -3.96 -30.36
N GLN A 17 9.80 -4.48 -30.18
CA GLN A 17 8.67 -3.65 -29.80
C GLN A 17 9.09 -2.94 -28.51
N SER A 18 9.35 -1.63 -28.62
CA SER A 18 9.43 -0.76 -27.46
C SER A 18 8.15 -0.98 -26.67
N GLY A 19 8.28 -1.60 -25.49
CA GLY A 19 7.18 -1.70 -24.55
C GLY A 19 6.55 -0.34 -24.39
N VAL A 20 5.22 -0.30 -24.45
CA VAL A 20 4.43 0.90 -24.18
C VAL A 20 4.96 1.49 -22.88
N SER A 21 5.62 2.65 -22.95
CA SER A 21 5.96 3.38 -21.74
C SER A 21 4.64 3.96 -21.25
N TRP A 22 3.98 3.23 -20.35
CA TRP A 22 2.96 3.83 -19.51
C TRP A 22 3.69 4.86 -18.64
N SER A 23 3.87 6.07 -19.16
CA SER A 23 3.96 7.23 -18.30
C SER A 23 2.56 7.37 -17.72
N ALA A 24 2.24 6.55 -16.72
CA ALA A 24 0.95 6.61 -16.07
C ALA A 24 0.85 8.01 -15.46
N THR A 25 -0.06 8.83 -16.00
CA THR A 25 -0.35 10.19 -15.51
C THR A 25 -0.57 10.15 -13.99
N TYR A 26 -1.13 9.04 -13.52
CA TYR A 26 -1.38 8.72 -12.14
C TYR A 26 -0.48 7.58 -11.68
N THR A 27 0.12 7.72 -10.50
CA THR A 27 0.92 6.66 -9.88
C THR A 27 0.59 6.56 -8.41
N MET A 28 0.53 5.34 -7.90
CA MET A 28 0.42 5.07 -6.47
C MET A 28 1.47 4.03 -6.09
N LYS A 29 2.13 4.23 -4.96
CA LYS A 29 3.07 3.29 -4.40
C LYS A 29 3.03 3.32 -2.88
N ILE A 30 2.74 2.18 -2.27
CA ILE A 30 2.79 1.98 -0.83
C ILE A 30 4.05 1.21 -0.49
N THR A 31 4.87 1.79 0.38
CA THR A 31 6.08 1.16 0.91
C THR A 31 5.94 0.98 2.41
N ILE A 32 6.35 -0.19 2.87
CA ILE A 32 6.35 -0.54 4.28
C ILE A 32 7.80 -0.73 4.71
N SER A 33 8.18 -0.12 5.82
CA SER A 33 9.49 -0.31 6.44
C SER A 33 9.36 -0.67 7.91
N MET A 34 10.34 -1.44 8.36
CA MET A 34 10.54 -1.78 9.77
C MET A 34 11.69 -0.91 10.30
N PRO A 35 11.62 -0.41 11.54
CA PRO A 35 12.69 0.37 12.15
C PRO A 35 14.03 -0.37 12.11
N LYS A 36 15.11 0.39 12.01
CA LYS A 36 16.46 -0.18 12.08
C LYS A 36 16.70 -0.81 13.46
N GLY A 37 17.26 -2.01 13.48
CA GLY A 37 17.50 -2.83 14.67
C GLY A 37 16.29 -3.61 15.16
N SER A 38 15.14 -3.50 14.49
CA SER A 38 13.93 -4.24 14.86
C SER A 38 13.99 -5.68 14.33
N ALA A 39 13.20 -6.58 14.95
CA ALA A 39 13.17 -7.99 14.56
C ALA A 39 12.62 -8.17 13.14
N GLY A 40 11.73 -7.27 12.70
CA GLY A 40 11.23 -7.22 11.33
C GLY A 40 12.20 -6.65 10.28
N GLU A 41 13.30 -5.98 10.67
CA GLU A 41 14.31 -5.50 9.70
C GLU A 41 15.09 -6.66 9.09
N LYS A 42 15.45 -7.65 9.92
CA LYS A 42 16.26 -8.80 9.53
C LYS A 42 15.54 -10.10 9.90
N PRO A 43 14.55 -10.53 9.10
CA PRO A 43 13.83 -11.77 9.37
C PRO A 43 14.79 -12.97 9.36
N ALA A 44 14.49 -13.96 10.19
CA ALA A 44 15.23 -15.22 10.19
C ALA A 44 15.05 -15.95 8.86
N SER A 45 15.97 -16.86 8.51
CA SER A 45 15.89 -17.64 7.27
C SER A 45 14.65 -18.54 7.16
N THR A 46 13.98 -18.79 8.29
CA THR A 46 12.71 -19.53 8.38
C THR A 46 11.48 -18.65 8.16
N GLN A 47 11.65 -17.35 7.94
CA GLN A 47 10.58 -16.37 7.79
C GLN A 47 10.54 -15.82 6.35
N PRO A 48 9.37 -15.31 5.89
CA PRO A 48 9.26 -14.75 4.55
C PRO A 48 10.16 -13.53 4.38
N ALA A 49 10.99 -13.53 3.33
CA ALA A 49 11.86 -12.40 3.00
C ALA A 49 11.20 -11.37 2.06
N SER A 50 10.20 -11.80 1.27
CA SER A 50 9.52 -10.97 0.27
C SER A 50 8.39 -10.13 0.85
N THR A 51 7.82 -10.55 1.97
CA THR A 51 6.72 -9.85 2.66
C THR A 51 7.26 -9.25 3.95
N LYS A 52 6.87 -8.02 4.26
CA LYS A 52 7.26 -7.41 5.54
C LYS A 52 6.62 -8.21 6.67
N PHE A 53 7.46 -8.71 7.56
CA PHE A 53 7.07 -9.60 8.64
C PHE A 53 7.64 -9.07 9.94
N SER A 54 6.77 -8.83 10.93
CA SER A 54 7.20 -8.55 12.30
C SER A 54 6.99 -9.81 13.14
N PRO A 55 8.06 -10.52 13.53
CA PRO A 55 7.94 -11.72 14.35
C PRO A 55 7.47 -11.39 15.77
N CYS A 56 6.99 -12.43 16.45
CA CYS A 56 6.85 -12.43 17.90
C CYS A 56 8.18 -12.88 18.51
N ASN A 57 8.95 -11.97 19.11
CA ASN A 57 10.19 -12.28 19.83
C ASN A 57 10.06 -12.01 21.33
N ASN A 58 10.86 -12.72 22.13
CA ASN A 58 10.85 -12.61 23.59
C ASN A 58 11.72 -11.45 24.11
N ASP A 59 12.23 -10.61 23.22
CA ASP A 59 13.27 -9.62 23.55
C ASP A 59 12.71 -8.30 24.09
N GLY A 60 11.38 -8.17 24.21
CA GLY A 60 10.72 -6.95 24.67
C GLY A 60 10.94 -5.74 23.74
N ILE A 61 11.45 -5.96 22.54
CA ILE A 61 11.60 -4.92 21.52
C ILE A 61 10.26 -4.80 20.81
N ILE A 62 9.59 -3.67 21.03
CA ILE A 62 8.38 -3.30 20.32
C ILE A 62 8.77 -3.08 18.86
N ASP A 63 8.46 -4.06 18.01
CA ASP A 63 8.47 -3.82 16.58
C ASP A 63 7.44 -2.74 16.26
N ALA A 64 7.79 -1.91 15.31
CA ALA A 64 6.89 -0.89 14.80
C ALA A 64 6.87 -0.93 13.29
N VAL A 65 5.86 -0.32 12.69
CA VAL A 65 5.73 -0.27 11.23
C VAL A 65 5.60 1.17 10.78
N THR A 66 6.33 1.53 9.73
CA THR A 66 6.18 2.79 9.02
C THR A 66 5.59 2.52 7.65
N PHE A 67 4.49 3.23 7.36
CA PHE A 67 3.85 3.24 6.05
C PHE A 67 4.19 4.55 5.33
N THR A 68 4.75 4.44 4.15
CA THR A 68 5.05 5.57 3.26
C THR A 68 4.26 5.40 1.98
N MET A 69 3.60 6.47 1.55
CA MET A 69 2.92 6.56 0.28
C MET A 69 3.68 7.52 -0.63
N ALA A 70 3.99 7.09 -1.85
CA ALA A 70 4.42 7.96 -2.93
C ALA A 70 3.37 7.93 -4.02
N TYR A 71 2.86 9.09 -4.42
CA TYR A 71 1.76 9.18 -5.37
C TYR A 71 1.88 10.39 -6.30
N ASN A 72 1.24 10.30 -7.46
CA ASN A 72 0.97 11.40 -8.36
C ASN A 72 -0.50 11.27 -8.76
N ALA A 73 -1.32 12.23 -8.34
CA ALA A 73 -2.77 12.22 -8.58
C ALA A 73 -3.18 13.22 -9.67
N GLY A 74 -2.28 13.50 -10.60
CA GLY A 74 -2.44 14.50 -11.66
C GLY A 74 -1.56 15.73 -11.43
N THR A 75 -1.32 16.48 -12.48
CA THR A 75 -0.40 17.63 -12.45
C THR A 75 -1.08 18.98 -12.65
N THR A 76 -2.30 18.99 -13.21
CA THR A 76 -3.05 20.22 -13.48
C THR A 76 -4.39 20.19 -12.75
N VAL A 77 -4.92 21.35 -12.37
CA VAL A 77 -6.16 21.45 -11.57
C VAL A 77 -7.34 20.70 -12.21
N ALA A 78 -7.42 20.68 -13.54
CA ALA A 78 -8.49 19.97 -14.27
C ALA A 78 -8.34 18.43 -14.27
N ASP A 79 -7.15 17.95 -13.92
CA ASP A 79 -6.73 16.55 -13.99
C ASP A 79 -6.48 15.94 -12.60
N LEU A 80 -6.60 16.74 -11.54
CA LEU A 80 -6.41 16.28 -10.17
C LEU A 80 -7.51 15.31 -9.77
N LYS A 81 -7.09 14.18 -9.22
CA LYS A 81 -7.95 13.12 -8.70
C LYS A 81 -7.88 13.03 -7.18
N ASP A 82 -8.84 12.33 -6.63
CA ASP A 82 -8.93 12.09 -5.19
C ASP A 82 -7.98 10.97 -4.80
N VAL A 83 -7.41 11.10 -3.59
CA VAL A 83 -6.58 10.05 -2.99
C VAL A 83 -7.36 9.43 -1.85
N TYR A 84 -7.38 8.10 -1.85
CA TYR A 84 -8.04 7.26 -0.85
C TYR A 84 -7.02 6.33 -0.21
N ILE A 85 -7.15 6.14 1.10
CA ILE A 85 -6.28 5.26 1.87
C ILE A 85 -7.14 4.38 2.76
N ILE A 86 -7.00 3.08 2.60
CA ILE A 86 -7.79 2.07 3.31
C ILE A 86 -6.83 1.14 4.03
N LEU A 87 -6.96 1.05 5.35
CA LEU A 87 -6.30 0.05 6.16
C LEU A 87 -7.27 -1.11 6.40
N TYR A 88 -6.90 -2.29 5.93
CA TYR A 88 -7.59 -3.54 6.19
C TYR A 88 -6.92 -4.30 7.33
N THR A 89 -7.73 -4.78 8.28
CA THR A 89 -7.26 -5.45 9.50
C THR A 89 -7.76 -6.90 9.57
N PRO A 90 -6.91 -7.86 10.01
CA PRO A 90 -7.24 -9.29 9.99
C PRO A 90 -8.25 -9.70 11.06
N ASN A 91 -8.45 -8.89 12.11
CA ASN A 91 -9.40 -9.18 13.19
C ASN A 91 -10.75 -8.48 13.01
N GLY A 92 -11.03 -7.96 11.83
CA GLY A 92 -12.35 -7.43 11.49
C GLY A 92 -13.45 -8.44 11.76
N THR A 93 -14.24 -8.22 12.81
CA THR A 93 -15.51 -8.90 13.01
C THR A 93 -16.56 -7.83 13.11
N ASN A 94 -17.73 -8.03 12.49
CA ASN A 94 -18.84 -7.06 12.50
C ASN A 94 -19.39 -6.71 13.91
N THR A 95 -18.73 -7.17 14.98
CA THR A 95 -19.19 -7.09 16.37
C THR A 95 -18.12 -6.67 17.37
N THR A 96 -16.82 -6.61 17.03
CA THR A 96 -15.77 -6.30 18.03
C THR A 96 -14.64 -5.40 17.52
N LEU A 97 -14.24 -5.52 16.26
CA LEU A 97 -13.21 -4.67 15.65
C LEU A 97 -13.56 -4.36 14.20
N PRO A 98 -13.39 -3.10 13.74
CA PRO A 98 -13.68 -2.74 12.35
C PRO A 98 -12.68 -3.40 11.40
N THR A 99 -13.21 -4.02 10.35
CA THR A 99 -12.43 -4.68 9.30
C THR A 99 -11.66 -3.66 8.46
N TYR A 100 -12.25 -2.48 8.25
CA TYR A 100 -11.70 -1.43 7.40
C TYR A 100 -11.54 -0.14 8.21
N GLN A 101 -10.50 0.62 7.91
CA GLN A 101 -10.31 1.95 8.44
C GLN A 101 -9.87 2.87 7.31
N ILE A 102 -10.58 3.98 7.14
CA ILE A 102 -10.29 4.94 6.08
C ILE A 102 -9.44 6.05 6.67
N ALA A 103 -8.29 6.31 6.05
CA ALA A 103 -7.47 7.42 6.47
C ALA A 103 -8.10 8.73 5.99
N THR A 104 -8.25 9.71 6.88
CA THR A 104 -8.66 11.06 6.56
C THR A 104 -7.58 12.03 7.02
N ARG A 105 -7.27 13.01 6.18
CA ARG A 105 -6.32 14.08 6.53
C ARG A 105 -7.08 15.23 7.18
N TYR A 106 -6.66 15.65 8.38
CA TYR A 106 -7.19 16.88 8.95
C TYR A 106 -6.71 18.09 8.12
N SER A 107 -7.67 18.91 7.70
CA SER A 107 -7.42 20.24 7.15
C SER A 107 -7.56 21.27 8.28
N GLY A 108 -6.46 21.69 8.92
CA GLY A 108 -6.45 22.67 10.02
C GLY A 108 -5.08 22.84 10.72
N ASN A 109 -5.05 23.50 11.88
CA ASN A 109 -3.83 23.77 12.69
C ASN A 109 -3.18 22.51 13.32
N THR A 110 -3.85 21.36 13.25
CA THR A 110 -3.33 20.06 13.70
C THR A 110 -3.02 19.23 12.48
N SER A 111 -1.75 19.17 12.10
CA SER A 111 -1.29 18.25 11.06
C SER A 111 -1.37 16.81 11.58
N GLY A 112 -2.18 15.96 10.94
CA GLY A 112 -2.32 14.56 11.33
C GLY A 112 -3.20 13.74 10.38
N VAL A 113 -2.99 12.43 10.43
CA VAL A 113 -3.83 11.43 9.77
C VAL A 113 -4.71 10.77 10.84
N SER A 114 -6.01 10.68 10.57
CA SER A 114 -6.95 9.91 11.39
C SER A 114 -7.41 8.68 10.62
N PHE A 115 -7.70 7.59 11.32
CA PHE A 115 -8.28 6.39 10.73
C PHE A 115 -9.72 6.24 11.22
N VAL A 116 -10.67 6.51 10.33
CA VAL A 116 -12.11 6.40 10.60
C VAL A 116 -12.54 4.97 10.40
N GLN A 117 -13.19 4.39 11.40
CA GLN A 117 -13.58 2.99 11.41
C GLN A 117 -14.78 2.72 10.48
N ARG A 118 -14.71 1.61 9.75
CA ARG A 118 -15.76 1.07 8.87
C ARG A 118 -15.88 -0.43 9.12
N TRP A 119 -17.09 -0.90 9.39
CA TRP A 119 -17.30 -2.31 9.73
C TRP A 119 -17.30 -3.17 8.46
N ASN A 120 -17.91 -2.65 7.40
CA ASN A 120 -17.98 -3.29 6.09
C ASN A 120 -17.50 -2.32 5.01
N LEU A 121 -17.07 -2.87 3.86
CA LEU A 121 -16.71 -2.06 2.70
C LEU A 121 -17.92 -1.29 2.15
N ALA A 122 -19.14 -1.82 2.33
CA ALA A 122 -20.38 -1.13 1.97
C ALA A 122 -20.63 0.16 2.78
N ASP A 123 -19.94 0.35 3.91
CA ASP A 123 -20.01 1.59 4.70
C ASP A 123 -19.10 2.69 4.11
N PHE A 124 -18.27 2.36 3.11
CA PHE A 124 -17.41 3.32 2.42
C PHE A 124 -18.25 4.21 1.52
N ASN A 125 -18.03 5.52 1.63
CA ASN A 125 -18.64 6.50 0.74
C ASN A 125 -17.54 7.32 0.02
N PRO A 126 -17.32 7.13 -1.28
CA PRO A 126 -16.24 7.80 -2.02
C PRO A 126 -16.36 9.34 -2.03
N ALA A 127 -17.54 9.88 -1.73
CA ALA A 127 -17.76 11.33 -1.65
C ALA A 127 -17.30 11.95 -0.32
N THR A 128 -17.15 11.16 0.74
CA THR A 128 -16.82 11.66 2.09
C THR A 128 -15.62 10.98 2.73
N ASP A 129 -15.36 9.72 2.37
CA ASP A 129 -14.27 8.90 2.89
C ASP A 129 -12.99 9.13 2.08
N ILE A 130 -12.60 10.39 1.94
CA ILE A 130 -11.49 10.85 1.12
C ILE A 130 -10.29 11.17 2.01
N TYR A 131 -9.11 10.63 1.67
CA TYR A 131 -7.87 10.97 2.37
C TYR A 131 -7.42 12.38 2.00
N LEU A 132 -7.29 12.65 0.70
CA LEU A 132 -6.97 13.97 0.16
C LEU A 132 -7.87 14.28 -1.04
N PRO A 133 -8.82 15.21 -0.91
CA PRO A 133 -9.66 15.59 -2.03
C PRO A 133 -8.89 16.38 -3.09
N SER A 134 -9.26 16.22 -4.35
CA SER A 134 -8.62 16.81 -5.52
C SER A 134 -8.50 18.34 -5.42
N GLU A 135 -9.51 19.03 -4.89
CA GLU A 135 -9.49 20.48 -4.65
C GLU A 135 -8.50 20.94 -3.57
N LYS A 136 -7.94 20.01 -2.79
CA LYS A 136 -6.88 20.26 -1.80
C LYS A 136 -5.54 19.68 -2.23
N ASN A 137 -5.50 19.00 -3.37
CA ASN A 137 -4.28 18.42 -3.91
C ASN A 137 -3.44 19.49 -4.60
N VAL A 138 -2.14 19.49 -4.35
CA VAL A 138 -1.20 20.44 -4.97
C VAL A 138 -0.70 19.96 -6.33
N GLY A 139 -0.95 18.69 -6.67
CA GLY A 139 -0.53 18.04 -7.91
C GLY A 139 0.94 17.63 -7.94
N GLY A 140 1.28 16.84 -8.95
CA GLY A 140 2.63 16.30 -9.16
C GLY A 140 2.98 15.14 -8.24
N ALA A 141 4.26 14.79 -8.21
CA ALA A 141 4.76 13.70 -7.39
C ALA A 141 4.90 14.11 -5.93
N ILE A 142 4.19 13.41 -5.05
CA ILE A 142 4.12 13.63 -3.61
C ILE A 142 4.61 12.36 -2.91
N SER A 143 5.39 12.53 -1.83
CA SER A 143 5.81 11.44 -0.96
C SER A 143 5.48 11.82 0.49
N GLU A 144 4.66 11.00 1.14
CA GLU A 144 4.14 11.25 2.49
C GLU A 144 4.33 10.02 3.36
N THR A 145 4.79 10.23 4.60
CA THR A 145 4.81 9.18 5.63
C THR A 145 3.50 9.28 6.41
N LEU A 146 2.63 8.28 6.26
CA LEU A 146 1.29 8.27 6.84
C LEU A 146 1.31 8.04 8.35
N VAL A 147 2.28 7.27 8.83
CA VAL A 147 2.50 7.01 10.25
C VAL A 147 3.96 7.29 10.56
N ALA A 148 4.22 8.49 11.08
CA ALA A 148 5.56 9.03 11.29
C ALA A 148 6.26 8.50 12.56
N SER A 149 5.50 7.94 13.50
CA SER A 149 6.02 7.32 14.72
C SER A 149 5.48 5.91 14.82
N SER A 150 6.38 4.94 14.60
CA SER A 150 6.31 3.59 15.15
C SER A 150 4.95 3.19 15.71
N LEU A 151 4.05 2.64 14.88
CA LEU A 151 2.81 2.05 15.39
C LEU A 151 3.23 0.86 16.25
N ALA A 152 3.22 1.05 17.57
CA ALA A 152 3.59 0.00 18.52
C ALA A 152 2.67 -1.20 18.26
N LEU A 153 3.27 -2.36 17.99
CA LEU A 153 2.52 -3.58 17.67
C LEU A 153 2.06 -4.35 18.91
N GLU A 154 2.28 -3.78 20.11
CA GLU A 154 1.68 -4.20 21.36
C GLU A 154 0.16 -4.03 21.28
N GLY A 155 -0.61 -5.00 21.77
CA GLY A 155 -2.07 -4.91 21.69
C GLY A 155 -2.67 -5.01 20.27
N VAL A 156 -1.88 -4.90 19.20
CA VAL A 156 -2.34 -5.03 17.80
C VAL A 156 -2.67 -6.49 17.45
N PRO A 157 -3.83 -6.77 16.82
CA PRO A 157 -4.17 -8.06 16.23
C PRO A 157 -3.08 -8.73 15.40
N VAL A 158 -2.93 -10.05 15.55
CA VAL A 158 -2.09 -10.88 14.68
C VAL A 158 -2.77 -11.15 13.35
N GLY A 159 -1.98 -11.36 12.30
CA GLY A 159 -2.49 -11.67 10.98
C GLY A 159 -1.89 -10.78 9.90
N THR A 160 -2.54 -10.82 8.74
CA THR A 160 -2.15 -10.03 7.57
C THR A 160 -2.87 -8.69 7.58
N TRP A 161 -2.10 -7.61 7.63
CA TRP A 161 -2.59 -6.24 7.52
C TRP A 161 -2.23 -5.68 6.15
N GLN A 162 -3.16 -4.93 5.57
CA GLN A 162 -2.97 -4.35 4.24
C GLN A 162 -3.33 -2.88 4.25
N LEU A 163 -2.46 -2.06 3.68
CA LEU A 163 -2.74 -0.67 3.38
C LEU A 163 -2.91 -0.53 1.88
N VAL A 164 -4.08 -0.10 1.45
CA VAL A 164 -4.44 0.11 0.06
C VAL A 164 -4.47 1.61 -0.20
N GLY A 165 -3.72 2.07 -1.20
CA GLY A 165 -3.82 3.42 -1.74
C GLY A 165 -4.53 3.39 -3.09
N ILE A 166 -5.47 4.29 -3.31
CA ILE A 166 -6.23 4.39 -4.56
C ILE A 166 -6.26 5.86 -5.00
N ILE A 167 -6.08 6.08 -6.29
CA ILE A 167 -6.32 7.36 -6.97
C ILE A 167 -7.51 7.13 -7.89
N ALA A 168 -8.57 7.92 -7.72
CA ALA A 168 -9.80 7.77 -8.49
C ALA A 168 -10.58 9.08 -8.55
N ASP A 169 -11.58 9.11 -9.41
CA ASP A 169 -12.59 10.17 -9.43
C ASP A 169 -13.73 9.82 -8.47
N ARG A 170 -14.03 10.70 -7.50
CA ARG A 170 -15.10 10.45 -6.51
C ARG A 170 -16.47 10.17 -7.10
N LEU A 171 -16.74 10.60 -8.35
CA LEU A 171 -18.06 10.42 -8.97
C LEU A 171 -18.23 9.04 -9.61
N THR A 172 -17.14 8.38 -9.95
CA THR A 172 -17.17 7.09 -10.68
C THR A 172 -16.48 5.96 -9.94
N MET A 173 -15.82 6.25 -8.81
CA MET A 173 -15.11 5.26 -8.01
C MET A 173 -16.06 4.16 -7.51
N ASP A 174 -15.71 2.91 -7.85
CA ASP A 174 -16.33 1.70 -7.33
C ASP A 174 -15.22 0.80 -6.73
N LEU A 175 -15.39 0.37 -5.49
CA LEU A 175 -14.40 -0.47 -4.82
C LEU A 175 -14.42 -1.94 -5.30
N ASP A 176 -15.49 -2.37 -5.95
CA ASP A 176 -15.60 -3.72 -6.52
C ASP A 176 -15.08 -3.78 -7.97
N ASP A 177 -14.84 -2.63 -8.62
CA ASP A 177 -14.33 -2.53 -9.98
C ASP A 177 -13.04 -1.69 -10.06
N PRO A 178 -11.86 -2.35 -10.05
CA PRO A 178 -10.57 -1.67 -10.19
C PRO A 178 -10.37 -0.88 -11.48
N SER A 179 -11.19 -1.11 -12.51
CA SER A 179 -11.12 -0.34 -13.75
C SER A 179 -11.61 1.11 -13.59
N THR A 180 -12.32 1.40 -12.50
CA THR A 180 -12.73 2.76 -12.12
C THR A 180 -11.61 3.55 -11.43
N TRP A 181 -10.46 2.92 -11.16
CA TRP A 181 -9.32 3.53 -10.48
C TRP A 181 -8.25 3.93 -11.49
N GLU A 182 -7.67 5.11 -11.29
CA GLU A 182 -6.62 5.65 -12.15
C GLU A 182 -5.25 5.05 -11.81
N ALA A 183 -5.00 4.81 -10.53
CA ALA A 183 -3.85 4.09 -10.03
C ALA A 183 -4.13 3.55 -8.63
N TRP A 184 -3.51 2.42 -8.28
CA TRP A 184 -3.61 1.86 -6.94
C TRP A 184 -2.40 1.00 -6.61
N ASP A 185 -2.15 0.79 -5.31
CA ASP A 185 -1.13 -0.13 -4.82
C ASP A 185 -1.51 -0.67 -3.44
N VAL A 186 -0.93 -1.81 -3.06
CA VAL A 186 -1.18 -2.47 -1.77
C VAL A 186 0.13 -2.79 -1.06
N GLY A 187 0.31 -2.20 0.12
CA GLY A 187 1.33 -2.61 1.06
C GLY A 187 0.81 -3.70 1.99
N THR A 188 1.47 -4.85 2.06
CA THR A 188 1.11 -5.93 3.00
C THR A 188 2.19 -6.11 4.08
N VAL A 189 1.75 -6.18 5.35
CA VAL A 189 2.59 -6.56 6.48
C VAL A 189 1.93 -7.70 7.26
N VAL A 190 2.73 -8.68 7.66
CA VAL A 190 2.29 -9.79 8.48
C VAL A 190 2.79 -9.59 9.90
N LEU A 191 1.88 -9.58 10.85
CA LEU A 191 2.17 -9.44 12.27
C LEU A 191 2.12 -10.81 12.93
N ARG A 192 3.29 -11.29 13.38
CA ARG A 192 3.56 -12.54 14.12
C ARG A 192 3.29 -13.83 13.33
N LYS A 193 2.12 -13.96 12.73
CA LYS A 193 1.71 -15.11 11.90
C LYS A 193 0.67 -14.65 10.87
N PRO A 194 0.54 -15.32 9.71
CA PRO A 194 -0.32 -14.84 8.63
C PRO A 194 -1.81 -15.03 8.90
N TRP A 195 -2.20 -15.95 9.78
CA TRP A 195 -3.59 -16.20 10.17
C TRP A 195 -3.97 -15.55 11.50
N VAL A 196 -5.25 -15.25 11.64
CA VAL A 196 -5.86 -14.77 12.88
C VAL A 196 -5.74 -15.81 13.99
N GLY A 197 -5.64 -15.35 15.25
CA GLY A 197 -5.83 -16.21 16.42
C GLY A 197 -5.14 -15.67 17.66
N ASN A 198 -5.00 -16.52 18.67
CA ASN A 198 -4.41 -16.11 19.94
C ASN A 198 -2.97 -15.60 19.76
N LYS A 199 -2.68 -14.50 20.44
CA LYS A 199 -1.34 -13.97 20.63
C LYS A 199 -0.58 -14.91 21.57
N ASN A 200 0.69 -15.16 21.28
CA ASN A 200 1.56 -15.75 22.28
C ASN A 200 1.71 -14.76 23.46
N SER A 201 1.59 -15.24 24.70
CA SER A 201 1.69 -14.44 25.92
C SER A 201 3.08 -13.81 26.11
N ALA A 202 4.10 -14.34 25.44
CA ALA A 202 5.44 -13.76 25.42
C ALA A 202 5.56 -12.49 24.53
N CYS A 203 4.49 -12.11 23.83
CA CYS A 203 4.43 -10.95 22.94
C CYS A 203 3.26 -10.02 23.30
N LEU A 204 2.98 -9.87 24.60
CA LEU A 204 1.98 -8.94 25.11
C LEU A 204 2.54 -7.52 25.15
#